data_AF-A0ABD5F294-F1
#
_entry.id   AF-A0ABD5F294-F1
#
_cell.length_a   1.000
_cell.length_b   1.000
_cell.length_c   1.000
_cell.angle_alpha   90.00
_cell.angle_beta   90.00
_cell.angle_gamma   90.00
#
_symmetry.space_group_name_H-M   'P 1'
#
loop_
_entity.id
_entity.type
_entity.pdbx_description
1 polymer ?
#
loop_
_entity_poly.entity_id
_entity_poly.type
_entity_poly.pdbx_seq_one_letter_code
_entity_poly.pdbx_strand_id
1 'polypeptide(L)'
;MHPIGGGAYLPMIYALARAGHHVIYCHSRFRGTDSALLREKVVEDLGECIKDAKNRLGYDKVVLAGWSGGGSLSVFYQQQAQNPTVTASPSGDGPD
;
A
#
# COMPACT_ATOMS: atom_id res chain seq x y z
N MET A 1 -3.67 -1.05 1.84
CA MET A 1 -2.96 -0.34 2.93
C MET A 1 -3.63 1.01 3.13
N HIS A 2 -3.80 1.47 4.38
CA HIS A 2 -4.11 2.87 4.67
C HIS A 2 -2.87 3.49 5.34
N PRO A 3 -2.46 4.72 4.99
CA PRO A 3 -1.32 5.36 5.64
C PRO A 3 -1.51 5.51 7.16
N ILE A 4 -2.75 5.56 7.63
CA ILE A 4 -3.09 5.77 9.04
C ILE A 4 -4.03 4.64 9.53
N GLY A 5 -3.62 3.86 10.52
CA GLY A 5 -4.49 2.87 11.19
C GLY A 5 -4.70 1.51 10.48
N GLY A 6 -5.62 0.71 11.04
CA GLY A 6 -5.90 -0.67 10.61
C GLY A 6 -7.16 -0.79 9.75
N GLY A 7 -7.03 -1.32 8.53
CA GLY A 7 -8.13 -1.39 7.58
C GLY A 7 -9.06 -2.59 7.71
N ALA A 8 -8.91 -3.39 8.77
CA ALA A 8 -9.81 -4.51 9.06
C ALA A 8 -11.27 -4.05 9.17
N TYR A 9 -11.54 -2.80 9.55
CA TYR A 9 -12.90 -2.26 9.71
C TYR A 9 -13.43 -1.51 8.49
N LEU A 10 -12.68 -1.42 7.39
CA LEU A 10 -13.13 -0.69 6.20
C LEU A 10 -14.22 -1.50 5.48
N PRO A 11 -15.39 -0.90 5.14
CA PRO A 11 -16.51 -1.61 4.52
C PRO A 11 -16.13 -2.37 3.25
N MET A 12 -15.20 -1.81 2.48
CA MET A 12 -14.72 -2.37 1.22
C MET A 12 -14.05 -3.75 1.39
N ILE A 13 -13.31 -3.96 2.49
CA ILE A 13 -12.59 -5.23 2.72
C ILE A 13 -13.60 -6.38 2.89
N TYR A 14 -14.60 -6.18 3.75
CA TYR A 14 -15.63 -7.20 3.98
C TYR A 14 -16.55 -7.38 2.77
N ALA A 15 -16.93 -6.29 2.10
CA ALA A 15 -17.82 -6.35 0.96
C ALA A 15 -17.19 -7.12 -0.22
N LEU A 16 -15.92 -6.84 -0.55
CA LEU A 16 -15.21 -7.55 -1.62
C LEU A 16 -15.00 -9.02 -1.30
N ALA A 17 -14.64 -9.36 -0.06
CA ALA A 17 -14.49 -10.74 0.36
C ALA A 17 -15.83 -11.51 0.28
N ARG A 18 -16.94 -10.89 0.72
CA ARG A 18 -18.29 -11.48 0.60
C ARG A 18 -18.75 -11.64 -0.85
N ALA A 19 -18.26 -10.79 -1.76
CA ALA A 19 -18.51 -10.90 -3.19
C ALA A 19 -17.62 -11.96 -3.88
N GLY A 20 -16.77 -12.68 -3.13
CA GLY A 20 -15.91 -13.75 -3.66
C GLY A 20 -14.57 -13.28 -4.20
N HIS A 21 -14.16 -12.04 -3.94
CA HIS A 21 -12.85 -11.55 -4.34
C HIS A 21 -11.80 -11.86 -3.27
N HIS A 22 -10.58 -12.21 -3.71
CA HIS A 22 -9.45 -12.32 -2.81
C HIS A 22 -9.01 -10.90 -2.40
N VAL A 23 -8.92 -10.65 -1.09
CA VAL A 23 -8.59 -9.33 -0.55
C VAL A 23 -7.31 -9.42 0.26
N ILE A 24 -6.32 -8.62 -0.11
CA ILE A 24 -5.08 -8.45 0.64
C ILE A 24 -5.11 -7.08 1.31
N TYR A 25 -4.98 -7.06 2.64
CA TYR A 25 -4.73 -5.84 3.39
C TYR A 25 -3.28 -5.83 3.90
N CYS A 26 -2.43 -5.04 3.24
CA CYS A 26 -1.05 -4.85 3.67
C CYS A 26 -0.96 -3.74 4.73
N HIS A 27 -0.20 -3.97 5.80
CA HIS A 27 0.22 -2.94 6.74
C HIS A 27 1.53 -2.28 6.28
N SER A 28 1.71 -1.00 6.60
CA SER A 28 3.02 -0.35 6.48
C SER A 28 3.92 -0.74 7.65
N ARG A 29 5.22 -0.45 7.51
CA ARG A 29 6.20 -0.54 8.60
C ARG A 29 5.91 0.40 9.78
N PHE A 30 5.00 1.37 9.61
CA PHE A 30 4.62 2.36 10.62
C PHE A 30 3.33 2.02 11.39
N ARG A 31 2.86 0.77 11.35
CA ARG A 31 1.60 0.36 11.99
C ARG A 31 1.53 0.82 13.46
N GLY A 32 0.55 1.67 13.77
CA GLY A 32 0.29 2.16 15.14
C GLY A 32 1.15 3.35 15.56
N THR A 33 2.04 3.83 14.70
CA THR A 33 2.94 4.97 14.95
C THR A 33 2.90 5.92 13.76
N ASP A 34 1.70 6.43 13.46
CA ASP A 34 1.44 7.22 12.25
C ASP A 34 2.11 8.61 12.28
N SER A 35 2.49 9.11 13.45
CA SER A 35 3.14 10.42 13.62
C SER A 35 4.54 10.50 12.99
N ALA A 36 5.20 9.37 12.82
CA ALA A 36 6.55 9.27 12.23
C ALA A 36 6.52 8.78 10.77
N LEU A 37 5.34 8.65 10.17
CA LEU A 37 5.18 8.06 8.85
C LEU A 37 5.86 8.89 7.76
N LEU A 38 6.61 8.20 6.89
CA LEU A 38 7.12 8.73 5.63
C LEU A 38 6.39 8.05 4.47
N ARG A 39 5.74 8.84 3.61
CA ARG A 39 4.92 8.29 2.49
C ARG A 39 5.78 7.56 1.48
N GLU A 40 7.01 8.02 1.28
CA GLU A 40 8.02 7.44 0.39
C GLU A 40 8.32 5.99 0.78
N LYS A 41 8.49 5.73 2.09
CA LYS A 41 8.72 4.38 2.63
C LYS A 41 7.47 3.50 2.60
N VAL A 42 6.30 4.10 2.78
CA VAL A 42 5.02 3.38 2.72
C VAL A 42 4.73 2.87 1.29
N VAL A 43 5.19 3.58 0.26
CA VAL A 43 5.08 3.13 -1.14
C VAL A 43 5.92 1.90 -1.40
N GLU A 44 7.14 1.82 -0.84
CA GLU A 44 7.98 0.62 -0.92
C GLU A 44 7.30 -0.58 -0.26
N ASP A 45 6.72 -0.39 0.93
CA ASP A 45 5.99 -1.45 1.65
C ASP A 45 4.80 -1.99 0.83
N LEU A 46 4.08 -1.09 0.15
CA LEU A 46 3.03 -1.48 -0.78
C LEU A 46 3.59 -2.25 -1.98
N GLY A 47 4.73 -1.82 -2.51
CA GLY A 47 5.44 -2.50 -3.59
C GLY A 47 5.86 -3.92 -3.24
N GLU A 48 6.45 -4.14 -2.05
CA GLU A 48 6.82 -5.47 -1.59
C GLU A 48 5.59 -6.36 -1.35
N CYS A 49 4.48 -5.80 -0.85
CA CYS A 49 3.23 -6.56 -0.74
C CYS A 49 2.69 -7.01 -2.10
N ILE A 50 2.75 -6.14 -3.12
CA ILE A 50 2.33 -6.47 -4.49
C ILE A 50 3.25 -7.54 -5.08
N LYS A 51 4.56 -7.39 -4.90
CA LYS A 51 5.56 -8.36 -5.37
C LYS A 51 5.34 -9.73 -4.73
N ASP A 52 5.07 -9.78 -3.42
CA ASP A 52 4.76 -11.02 -2.71
C ASP A 52 3.45 -11.66 -3.22
N ALA A 53 2.42 -10.84 -3.45
CA ALA A 53 1.17 -11.32 -4.04
C ALA A 53 1.39 -11.95 -5.43
N LYS A 54 2.21 -11.34 -6.28
CA LYS A 54 2.48 -11.87 -7.63
C LYS A 54 3.38 -13.11 -7.58
N ASN A 55 4.48 -13.05 -6.82
CA ASN A 55 5.53 -14.07 -6.86
C ASN A 55 5.23 -15.28 -5.96
N ARG A 56 4.79 -15.05 -4.72
CA ARG A 56 4.56 -16.12 -3.75
C ARG A 56 3.13 -16.63 -3.78
N LEU A 57 2.15 -15.74 -3.95
CA LEU A 57 0.73 -16.10 -3.96
C LEU A 57 0.17 -16.38 -5.35
N GLY A 58 0.92 -16.09 -6.42
CA GLY A 58 0.58 -16.44 -7.80
C GLY A 58 -0.52 -15.58 -8.44
N TYR A 59 -0.70 -14.33 -7.98
CA TYR A 59 -1.69 -13.43 -8.59
C TYR A 59 -1.16 -12.77 -9.86
N ASP A 60 -1.81 -13.01 -10.99
CA ASP A 60 -1.45 -12.34 -12.27
C ASP A 60 -1.81 -10.85 -12.27
N LYS A 61 -2.96 -10.51 -11.67
CA LYS A 61 -3.49 -9.14 -11.60
C LYS A 61 -3.74 -8.73 -10.16
N VAL A 62 -3.26 -7.55 -9.81
CA VAL A 62 -3.50 -6.88 -8.53
C VAL A 62 -4.20 -5.56 -8.82
N VAL A 63 -5.38 -5.36 -8.21
CA VAL A 63 -6.14 -4.11 -8.29
C VAL A 63 -5.92 -3.32 -7.01
N LEU A 64 -5.42 -2.09 -7.13
CA LEU A 64 -5.26 -1.20 -5.99
C LEU A 64 -6.58 -0.52 -5.69
N ALA A 65 -7.12 -0.78 -4.50
CA ALA A 65 -8.33 -0.15 -4.01
C ALA A 65 -8.00 0.64 -2.73
N GLY A 66 -8.33 1.93 -2.73
CA GLY A 66 -7.95 2.84 -1.65
C GLY A 66 -9.11 3.74 -1.23
N TRP A 67 -9.23 3.95 0.09
CA TRP A 67 -10.16 4.89 0.70
C TRP A 67 -9.37 6.02 1.36
N SER A 68 -9.80 7.27 1.20
CA SER A 68 -9.14 8.44 1.79
C SER A 68 -7.61 8.44 1.51
N GLY A 69 -6.77 8.47 2.54
CA GLY A 69 -5.31 8.42 2.40
C GLY A 69 -4.81 7.17 1.66
N GLY A 70 -5.53 6.05 1.75
CA GLY A 70 -5.22 4.84 0.97
C GLY A 70 -5.43 5.03 -0.54
N GLY A 71 -6.35 5.89 -0.95
CA GLY A 71 -6.57 6.24 -2.36
C GLY A 71 -5.38 7.03 -2.92
N SER A 72 -4.95 8.09 -2.22
CA SER A 72 -3.76 8.86 -2.61
C SER A 72 -2.49 8.00 -2.62
N LEU A 73 -2.33 7.09 -1.67
CA LEU A 73 -1.21 6.15 -1.65
C LEU A 73 -1.22 5.24 -2.90
N SER A 74 -2.40 4.74 -3.29
CA SER A 74 -2.54 3.83 -4.43
C SER A 74 -2.11 4.49 -5.74
N VAL A 75 -2.57 5.72 -5.99
CA VAL A 75 -2.19 6.46 -7.21
C VAL A 75 -0.75 6.94 -7.16
N PHE A 76 -0.22 7.26 -5.97
CA PHE A 76 1.19 7.62 -5.80
C PHE A 76 2.11 6.44 -6.09
N TYR A 77 1.80 5.24 -5.57
CA TYR A 77 2.51 4.02 -5.94
C TYR A 77 2.47 3.79 -7.45
N GLN A 78 1.30 3.89 -8.09
CA GLN A 78 1.19 3.68 -9.53
C GLN A 78 2.09 4.63 -10.33
N GLN A 79 2.17 5.90 -9.90
CA GLN A 79 3.05 6.87 -10.54
C GLN A 79 4.53 6.54 -10.33
N GLN A 80 4.96 6.18 -9.11
CA GLN A 80 6.35 5.80 -8.84
C GLN A 80 6.74 4.48 -9.54
N ALA A 81 5.81 3.52 -9.65
CA ALA A 81 6.05 2.25 -10.34
C ALA A 81 6.21 2.43 -11.85
N GLN A 82 5.62 3.47 -12.45
CA GLN A 82 5.75 3.78 -13.87
C GLN A 82 6.97 4.67 -14.17
N ASN A 83 7.20 5.66 -13.34
CA ASN A 83 8.30 6.61 -13.48
C ASN A 83 8.77 7.01 -12.08
N PRO A 84 9.82 6.36 -11.54
CA PRO A 84 10.35 6.69 -10.22
C PRO A 84 10.88 8.13 -10.21
N THR A 85 10.34 8.97 -9.33
CA THR A 85 10.77 10.37 -9.19
C THR A 85 11.22 10.73 -7.78
N VAL A 86 10.89 9.91 -6.78
CA VAL A 86 11.38 10.09 -5.41
C VAL A 86 12.83 9.63 -5.34
N THR A 87 13.71 10.52 -4.89
CA THR A 87 15.14 10.24 -4.68
C THR A 87 15.56 10.34 -3.22
N ALA A 88 14.75 10.97 -2.36
CA ALA A 88 14.95 11.07 -0.92
C ALA A 88 13.60 11.27 -0.20
N SER A 89 13.53 10.83 1.04
CA SER A 89 12.45 11.11 1.97
C SER A 89 12.70 12.45 2.71
N PRO A 90 11.72 12.97 3.45
CA PRO A 90 11.93 14.09 4.37
C PRO A 90 12.99 13.85 5.46
N SER A 91 13.34 12.58 5.76
CA SER A 91 14.45 12.25 6.69
C SER A 91 15.82 12.28 6.02
N GLY A 92 15.88 12.48 4.69
CA GLY A 92 17.12 12.53 3.92
C GLY A 92 17.55 11.20 3.30
N ASP A 93 16.88 10.10 3.65
CA ASP A 93 17.20 8.76 3.16
C ASP A 93 16.58 8.51 1.79
N GLY A 94 17.31 7.84 0.89
CA GLY A 94 16.81 7.43 -0.43
C GLY A 94 15.82 6.27 -0.36
N PRO A 95 15.21 5.88 -1.50
CA PRO A 95 14.49 4.62 -1.60
C PRO A 95 15.38 3.42 -1.20
N ASP A 96 14.80 2.42 -0.54
CA ASP A 96 15.50 1.18 -0.11
C ASP A 96 15.88 0.27 -1.30
#